data_AF-A0A7K6ZJ95-F1
#
_entry.id   AF-A0A7K6ZJ95-F1
#
_cell.length_a   1.000
_cell.length_b   1.000
_cell.length_c   1.000
_cell.angle_alpha   90.00
_cell.angle_beta   90.00
_cell.angle_gamma   90.00
#
_symmetry.space_group_name_H-M   'P 1'
#
loop_
_entity.id
_entity.type
_entity.pdbx_description
1 polymer ?
#
loop_
_entity_poly.entity_id
_entity_poly.type
_entity_poly.pdbx_seq_one_letter_code
_entity_poly.pdbx_strand_id
1 'polypeptide(L)'
;VRQMVSCLWVLFAEECPSLQRTEFADVVEAYPLGTKLYYDCDQGYKRRSGHYLGIQCTSTHGIADWSYTDFECIRKSLLSFYCTLQHYSPQKPERKTQSPEPEKRENIPAIDWKAFCGMPKAFPHASLRKNKAYSVGQVLHFKCQKGYDKRPPTSGTRICKEENGNIIWTPLDIHCTNDS
;
A
#
# COMPACT_ATOMS: atom_id res chain seq x y z
N VAL A 1 40.16 -10.12 -30.22
CA VAL A 1 39.73 -9.56 -28.92
C VAL A 1 38.39 -8.90 -29.12
N ARG A 2 37.28 -9.61 -28.92
CA ARG A 2 35.92 -9.06 -29.06
C ARG A 2 35.29 -9.00 -27.67
N GLN A 3 34.98 -7.77 -27.25
CA GLN A 3 34.24 -7.45 -26.04
C GLN A 3 32.90 -8.18 -26.01
N MET A 4 32.58 -8.81 -24.88
CA MET A 4 31.20 -8.99 -24.45
C MET A 4 31.01 -8.17 -23.19
N VAL A 5 30.44 -6.98 -23.36
CA VAL A 5 29.88 -6.20 -22.27
C VAL A 5 28.56 -6.89 -21.91
N SER A 6 28.56 -7.58 -20.77
CA SER A 6 27.39 -8.27 -20.26
C SER A 6 26.37 -7.24 -19.77
N CYS A 7 25.34 -6.99 -20.57
CA CYS A 7 24.14 -6.27 -20.15
C CYS A 7 23.34 -7.12 -19.14
N LEU A 8 23.79 -7.13 -17.90
CA LEU A 8 22.95 -7.45 -16.74
C LEU A 8 22.45 -6.12 -16.17
N TRP A 9 21.58 -5.45 -16.93
CA TRP A 9 20.72 -4.41 -16.38
C TRP A 9 19.66 -5.12 -15.54
N VAL A 10 20.01 -5.37 -14.28
CA VAL A 10 18.98 -5.68 -13.28
C VAL A 10 18.16 -4.41 -13.14
N LEU A 11 16.95 -4.42 -13.70
CA LEU A 11 15.91 -3.46 -13.37
C LEU A 11 15.55 -3.69 -11.89
N PHE A 12 16.37 -3.14 -10.99
CA PHE A 12 15.96 -3.00 -9.61
C PHE A 12 14.73 -2.12 -9.61
N ALA A 13 13.64 -2.62 -9.03
CA ALA A 13 12.49 -1.79 -8.74
C ALA A 13 12.99 -0.57 -7.95
N GLU A 14 12.59 0.62 -8.41
CA GLU A 14 12.95 1.89 -7.78
C GLU A 14 12.22 2.00 -6.44
N GLU A 15 12.85 1.41 -5.43
CA GLU A 15 12.31 1.23 -4.09
C GLU A 15 12.85 2.33 -3.16
N CYS A 16 11.94 3.00 -2.47
CA CYS A 16 12.31 3.98 -1.46
C CYS A 16 12.92 3.30 -0.24
N PRO A 17 13.90 3.96 0.42
CA PRO A 17 14.47 3.44 1.65
C PRO A 17 13.39 3.30 2.73
N SER A 18 13.59 2.37 3.66
CA SER A 18 12.71 2.21 4.81
C SER A 18 12.63 3.49 5.63
N LEU A 19 11.45 3.84 6.11
CA LEU A 19 11.27 5.00 6.97
C LEU A 19 11.92 4.80 8.33
N GLN A 20 12.59 5.84 8.82
CA GLN A 20 12.89 5.97 10.23
C GLN A 20 11.64 6.42 10.99
N ARG A 21 11.49 5.95 12.22
CA ARG A 21 10.35 6.29 13.08
C ARG A 21 10.40 7.78 13.45
N THR A 22 9.33 8.51 13.18
CA THR A 22 9.16 9.89 13.65
C THR A 22 8.55 9.87 15.05
N GLU A 23 9.07 10.67 15.97
CA GLU A 23 8.57 10.73 17.35
C GLU A 23 7.15 11.31 17.41
N PHE A 24 6.27 10.65 18.16
CA PHE A 24 4.90 11.07 18.44
C PHE A 24 4.04 11.39 17.20
N ALA A 25 4.38 10.81 16.04
CA ALA A 25 3.65 10.99 14.79
C ALA A 25 3.25 9.64 14.16
N ASP A 26 1.99 9.55 13.74
CA ASP A 26 1.44 8.42 12.99
C ASP A 26 1.49 8.70 11.49
N VAL A 27 1.69 7.63 10.70
CA VAL A 27 1.77 7.69 9.25
C VAL A 27 0.42 7.33 8.62
N VAL A 28 -0.05 8.19 7.73
CA VAL A 28 -1.17 7.96 6.82
C VAL A 28 -0.59 7.84 5.41
N GLU A 29 -0.84 6.73 4.74
CA GLU A 29 -0.34 6.50 3.39
C GLU A 29 -1.33 7.01 2.33
N ALA A 30 -0.81 7.73 1.34
CA ALA A 30 -1.57 8.24 0.21
C ALA A 30 -0.84 7.96 -1.11
N TYR A 31 -1.62 7.61 -2.14
CA TYR A 31 -1.12 7.13 -3.42
C TYR A 31 -1.42 8.15 -4.51
N PRO A 32 -0.43 8.62 -5.29
CA PRO A 32 -0.67 9.59 -6.35
C PRO A 32 -1.54 9.00 -7.47
N LEU A 33 -2.19 9.89 -8.22
CA LEU A 33 -2.89 9.52 -9.46
C LEU A 33 -1.99 8.68 -10.39
N GLY A 34 -2.59 7.67 -11.02
CA GLY A 34 -1.90 6.74 -11.90
C GLY A 34 -1.31 5.51 -11.19
N THR A 35 -1.16 5.53 -9.86
CA THR A 35 -0.67 4.39 -9.07
C THR A 35 -1.47 3.13 -9.36
N LYS A 36 -0.78 2.00 -9.60
CA LYS A 36 -1.39 0.68 -9.79
C LYS A 36 -0.97 -0.25 -8.66
N LEU A 37 -1.95 -0.80 -7.96
CA LEU A 37 -1.73 -1.81 -6.92
C LEU A 37 -2.38 -3.12 -7.33
N TYR A 38 -1.92 -4.21 -6.72
CA TYR A 38 -2.43 -5.55 -6.97
C TYR A 38 -2.72 -6.24 -5.66
N TYR A 39 -3.72 -7.12 -5.65
CA TYR A 39 -3.98 -8.01 -4.52
C TYR A 39 -3.53 -9.42 -4.84
N ASP A 40 -3.18 -10.16 -3.79
CA ASP A 40 -3.01 -11.61 -3.82
C ASP A 40 -4.14 -12.25 -3.01
N CYS A 41 -4.68 -13.38 -3.52
CA CYS A 41 -5.62 -14.17 -2.75
C CYS A 41 -4.89 -14.91 -1.62
N ASP A 42 -5.55 -15.01 -0.47
CA ASP A 42 -5.04 -15.70 0.71
C ASP A 42 -4.87 -17.21 0.43
N GLN A 43 -4.10 -17.87 1.31
CA GLN A 43 -3.87 -19.31 1.21
C GLN A 43 -5.19 -20.09 1.20
N GLY A 44 -5.32 -21.02 0.26
CA GLY A 44 -6.55 -21.79 0.04
C GLY A 44 -7.57 -21.12 -0.90
N TYR A 45 -7.31 -19.90 -1.35
CA TYR A 45 -8.17 -19.17 -2.29
C TYR A 45 -7.43 -18.90 -3.60
N LYS A 46 -8.21 -18.74 -4.68
CA LYS A 46 -7.70 -18.37 -6.00
C LYS A 46 -8.60 -17.32 -6.62
N ARG A 47 -8.01 -16.50 -7.49
CA ARG A 47 -8.72 -15.58 -8.35
C ARG A 47 -9.77 -16.32 -9.18
N ARG A 48 -10.99 -15.77 -9.25
CA ARG A 48 -11.99 -16.25 -10.22
C ARG A 48 -11.49 -16.01 -11.65
N SER A 49 -11.63 -17.00 -12.53
CA SER A 49 -11.19 -16.86 -13.93
C SER A 49 -11.88 -15.66 -14.58
N GLY A 50 -11.14 -14.86 -15.35
CA GLY A 50 -11.63 -13.64 -15.98
C GLY A 50 -11.62 -12.37 -15.11
N HIS A 51 -11.42 -12.46 -13.80
CA HIS A 51 -11.40 -11.29 -12.91
C HIS A 51 -10.00 -10.69 -12.77
N TYR A 52 -9.87 -9.37 -12.70
CA TYR A 52 -8.58 -8.68 -12.51
C TYR A 52 -8.35 -8.37 -11.02
N LEU A 53 -7.11 -8.50 -10.54
CA LEU A 53 -6.76 -8.22 -9.13
C LEU A 53 -6.05 -6.87 -8.95
N GLY A 54 -6.00 -6.05 -10.01
CA GLY A 54 -5.38 -4.74 -9.95
C GLY A 54 -6.41 -3.63 -9.76
N ILE A 55 -5.97 -2.59 -9.06
CA ILE A 55 -6.68 -1.33 -8.89
C ILE A 55 -5.79 -0.20 -9.38
N GLN A 56 -6.40 0.89 -9.83
CA GLN A 56 -5.67 2.08 -10.24
C GLN A 56 -6.24 3.33 -9.59
N CYS A 57 -5.35 4.19 -9.08
CA CYS A 57 -5.75 5.49 -8.58
C CYS A 57 -6.07 6.41 -9.76
N THR A 58 -7.32 6.85 -9.86
CA THR A 58 -7.85 7.61 -11.00
C THR A 58 -8.60 8.85 -10.52
N SER A 59 -8.70 9.87 -11.36
CA SER A 59 -9.53 11.04 -11.06
C SER A 59 -10.94 10.79 -11.58
N THR A 60 -11.89 10.61 -10.66
CA THR A 60 -13.32 10.45 -10.95
C THR A 60 -14.06 11.69 -10.47
N HIS A 61 -14.69 12.43 -11.39
CA HIS A 61 -15.38 13.70 -11.10
C HIS A 61 -14.50 14.74 -10.35
N GLY A 62 -13.20 14.77 -10.63
CA GLY A 62 -12.26 15.69 -9.99
C GLY A 62 -11.81 15.29 -8.58
N ILE A 63 -12.17 14.08 -8.14
CA ILE A 63 -11.71 13.45 -6.89
C ILE A 63 -10.79 12.28 -7.25
N ALA A 64 -9.64 12.14 -6.61
CA ALA A 64 -8.82 10.94 -6.74
C ALA A 64 -9.47 9.79 -5.94
N ASP A 65 -9.81 8.71 -6.62
CA ASP A 65 -10.33 7.48 -5.99
C ASP A 65 -9.84 6.24 -6.74
N TRP A 66 -9.86 5.11 -6.05
CA TRP A 66 -9.49 3.81 -6.60
C TRP A 66 -10.56 3.32 -7.57
N SER A 67 -10.17 3.12 -8.82
CA SER A 67 -10.96 2.39 -9.80
C SER A 67 -10.89 0.89 -9.48
N TYR A 68 -12.00 0.35 -9.00
CA TYR A 68 -12.16 -1.08 -8.75
C TYR A 68 -12.78 -1.77 -9.95
N THR A 69 -12.27 -2.95 -10.28
CA THR A 69 -12.89 -3.89 -11.21
C THR A 69 -13.52 -5.04 -10.44
N ASP A 70 -14.26 -5.93 -11.12
CA ASP A 70 -14.86 -7.09 -10.48
C ASP A 70 -13.79 -7.97 -9.84
N PHE A 71 -13.84 -8.04 -8.51
CA PHE A 71 -12.83 -8.67 -7.68
C PHE A 71 -13.44 -9.83 -6.88
N GLU A 72 -12.91 -11.04 -7.05
CA GLU A 72 -13.35 -12.19 -6.24
C GLU A 72 -12.27 -13.26 -6.09
N CYS A 73 -11.96 -13.59 -4.83
CA CYS A 73 -11.15 -14.74 -4.45
C CYS A 73 -12.08 -15.88 -4.02
N ILE A 74 -12.10 -16.95 -4.82
CA ILE A 74 -12.91 -18.14 -4.58
C ILE A 74 -12.07 -19.23 -3.93
N ARG A 75 -12.69 -20.04 -3.06
CA ARG A 75 -12.00 -21.19 -2.45
C ARG A 75 -11.52 -22.13 -3.56
N LYS A 76 -10.27 -22.58 -3.45
CA LYS A 76 -9.75 -23.61 -4.37
C LYS A 76 -10.62 -24.85 -4.22
N SER A 77 -11.19 -25.34 -5.32
CA SER A 77 -11.96 -26.59 -5.33
C SER A 77 -11.08 -27.73 -4.83
N LEU A 78 -11.66 -28.67 -4.08
CA LEU A 78 -10.94 -29.85 -3.60
C LEU A 78 -10.31 -30.66 -4.74
N LEU A 79 -10.86 -30.62 -5.96
CA LEU A 79 -10.23 -31.16 -7.18
C LEU A 79 -8.86 -30.54 -7.50
N SER A 80 -8.67 -29.24 -7.28
CA SER A 80 -7.36 -28.60 -7.38
C SER A 80 -6.44 -28.91 -6.20
N PHE A 81 -7.04 -29.25 -5.05
CA PHE A 81 -6.34 -29.75 -3.88
C PHE A 81 -5.82 -31.17 -4.14
N TYR A 82 -6.54 -32.05 -4.84
CA TYR A 82 -6.07 -33.40 -5.21
C TYR A 82 -4.81 -33.40 -6.10
N CYS A 83 -4.64 -32.43 -7.02
CA CYS A 83 -3.37 -32.28 -7.76
C CYS A 83 -2.20 -31.75 -6.89
N THR A 84 -2.48 -31.12 -5.74
CA THR A 84 -1.45 -30.56 -4.83
C THR A 84 -1.22 -31.42 -3.58
N LEU A 85 -2.11 -32.37 -3.29
CA LEU A 85 -2.14 -33.21 -2.09
C LEU A 85 -1.24 -34.45 -2.12
N GLN A 86 -0.44 -34.68 -3.16
CA GLN A 86 0.62 -35.70 -3.06
C GLN A 86 1.73 -35.31 -2.06
N HIS A 87 1.72 -34.09 -1.48
CA HIS A 87 2.77 -33.62 -0.57
C HIS A 87 2.25 -33.02 0.76
N TYR A 88 1.52 -33.84 1.53
CA TYR A 88 1.28 -33.71 2.99
C TYR A 88 0.13 -32.81 3.51
N SER A 89 -0.53 -33.34 4.55
CA SER A 89 -1.44 -32.74 5.54
C SER A 89 -1.17 -33.47 6.90
N PRO A 90 -1.58 -33.01 8.12
CA PRO A 90 -2.75 -32.18 8.42
C PRO A 90 -2.70 -31.10 9.55
N GLN A 91 -3.67 -30.16 9.45
CA GLN A 91 -4.54 -29.48 10.46
C GLN A 91 -4.01 -28.55 11.59
N LYS A 92 -4.65 -27.35 11.77
CA LYS A 92 -5.62 -26.97 12.85
C LYS A 92 -6.17 -25.51 12.68
N PRO A 93 -7.08 -24.96 13.53
CA PRO A 93 -8.49 -24.64 13.24
C PRO A 93 -8.83 -23.16 12.97
N GLU A 94 -10.05 -22.93 12.46
CA GLU A 94 -10.68 -21.63 12.18
C GLU A 94 -10.76 -20.69 13.39
N ARG A 95 -10.38 -19.42 13.18
CA ARG A 95 -10.78 -18.30 14.04
C ARG A 95 -11.62 -17.34 13.22
N LYS A 96 -12.90 -17.20 13.59
CA LYS A 96 -13.77 -16.12 13.12
C LYS A 96 -13.28 -14.81 13.72
N THR A 97 -13.06 -13.79 12.90
CA THR A 97 -12.93 -12.41 13.36
C THR A 97 -13.87 -11.54 12.54
N GLN A 98 -14.74 -10.83 13.24
CA GLN A 98 -15.71 -9.87 12.73
C GLN A 98 -15.07 -8.79 11.86
N SER A 99 -15.79 -8.42 10.81
CA SER A 99 -15.53 -7.23 9.99
C SER A 99 -15.56 -5.98 10.85
N PRO A 100 -14.57 -5.07 10.75
CA PRO A 100 -14.73 -3.72 11.27
C PRO A 100 -15.76 -2.96 10.43
N GLU A 101 -16.70 -2.35 11.14
CA GLU A 101 -17.63 -1.28 10.72
C GLU A 101 -16.86 -0.13 10.04
N PRO A 102 -17.43 0.60 9.07
CA PRO A 102 -16.76 1.77 8.48
C PRO A 102 -16.62 2.87 9.53
N GLU A 103 -15.40 3.04 10.06
CA GLU A 103 -15.13 4.11 11.02
C GLU A 103 -15.22 5.47 10.32
N LYS A 104 -16.16 6.26 10.85
CA LYS A 104 -16.48 7.66 10.57
C LYS A 104 -15.23 8.50 10.24
N ARG A 105 -15.28 9.18 9.09
CA ARG A 105 -14.24 10.12 8.63
C ARG A 105 -14.10 11.28 9.64
N GLU A 106 -13.11 11.21 10.51
CA GLU A 106 -12.73 12.34 11.37
C GLU A 106 -11.55 13.10 10.75
N ASN A 107 -11.66 14.43 10.81
CA ASN A 107 -10.96 15.44 10.02
C ASN A 107 -9.44 15.21 9.92
N ILE A 108 -9.02 14.63 8.80
CA ILE A 108 -7.63 14.55 8.35
C ILE A 108 -7.25 15.94 7.80
N PRO A 109 -6.09 16.53 8.16
CA PRO A 109 -5.63 17.78 7.54
C PRO A 109 -5.66 17.58 6.03
N ALA A 110 -6.39 18.45 5.32
CA ALA A 110 -6.86 18.24 3.96
C ALA A 110 -5.75 17.70 3.06
N ILE A 111 -5.69 16.37 2.94
CA ILE A 111 -5.00 15.71 1.84
C ILE A 111 -5.62 16.35 0.60
N ASP A 112 -4.78 16.74 -0.37
CA ASP A 112 -5.29 17.15 -1.67
C ASP A 112 -5.91 15.91 -2.33
N TRP A 113 -7.15 15.63 -1.93
CA TRP A 113 -7.92 14.45 -2.32
C TRP A 113 -8.22 14.47 -3.81
N LYS A 114 -7.90 15.54 -4.52
CA LYS A 114 -7.93 15.61 -5.98
C LYS A 114 -6.71 14.94 -6.62
N ALA A 115 -5.58 14.89 -5.91
CA ALA A 115 -4.30 14.39 -6.38
C ALA A 115 -3.93 13.01 -5.83
N PHE A 116 -4.51 12.60 -4.69
CA PHE A 116 -4.13 11.37 -4.01
C PHE A 116 -5.32 10.48 -3.60
N CYS A 117 -5.20 9.19 -3.88
CA CYS A 117 -6.07 8.17 -3.31
C CYS A 117 -5.60 7.80 -1.89
N GLY A 118 -6.56 7.47 -1.02
CA GLY A 118 -6.26 6.95 0.32
C GLY A 118 -5.90 5.47 0.32
N MET A 119 -5.94 4.83 1.49
CA MET A 119 -5.77 3.38 1.61
C MET A 119 -6.86 2.64 0.81
N PRO A 120 -6.49 1.67 -0.05
CA PRO A 120 -7.47 0.90 -0.80
C PRO A 120 -8.27 -0.01 0.13
N LYS A 121 -9.52 -0.33 -0.25
CA LYS A 121 -10.42 -1.13 0.58
C LYS A 121 -9.92 -2.57 0.74
N ALA A 122 -10.27 -3.21 1.85
CA ALA A 122 -10.02 -4.63 2.04
C ALA A 122 -11.01 -5.47 1.23
N PHE A 123 -10.57 -6.66 0.79
CA PHE A 123 -11.42 -7.64 0.13
C PHE A 123 -11.37 -8.98 0.87
N PRO A 124 -12.47 -9.76 0.91
CA PRO A 124 -12.46 -11.08 1.54
C PRO A 124 -11.45 -12.00 0.89
N HIS A 125 -10.66 -12.69 1.72
CA HIS A 125 -9.67 -13.68 1.29
C HIS A 125 -8.61 -13.11 0.34
N ALA A 126 -8.32 -11.82 0.49
CA ALA A 126 -7.30 -11.15 -0.29
C ALA A 126 -6.56 -10.13 0.56
N SER A 127 -5.28 -10.01 0.29
CA SER A 127 -4.43 -8.99 0.87
C SER A 127 -3.77 -8.19 -0.24
N LEU A 128 -3.56 -6.89 0.01
CA LEU A 128 -2.76 -6.08 -0.89
C LEU A 128 -1.41 -6.76 -1.04
N ARG A 129 -0.99 -6.98 -2.28
CA ARG A 129 0.29 -7.60 -2.58
C ARG A 129 1.36 -6.76 -1.90
N LYS A 130 2.03 -7.37 -0.94
CA LYS A 130 3.03 -6.69 -0.12
C LYS A 130 4.24 -6.36 -0.98
N ASN A 131 4.21 -5.21 -1.63
CA ASN A 131 5.44 -4.51 -1.95
C ASN A 131 5.92 -3.95 -0.61
N LYS A 132 6.86 -4.67 0.03
CA LYS A 132 7.44 -4.23 1.31
C LYS A 132 8.20 -2.91 1.18
N ALA A 133 8.41 -2.44 -0.04
CA ALA A 133 9.05 -1.19 -0.37
C ALA A 133 8.04 -0.18 -0.90
N TYR A 134 8.18 1.06 -0.43
CA TYR A 134 7.49 2.21 -0.98
C TYR A 134 8.03 2.48 -2.39
N SER A 135 7.17 2.80 -3.34
CA SER A 135 7.59 3.10 -4.72
C SER A 135 7.88 4.59 -4.89
N VAL A 136 8.70 4.94 -5.88
CA VAL A 136 8.85 6.34 -6.33
C VAL A 136 7.47 6.95 -6.60
N GLY A 137 7.26 8.17 -6.11
CA GLY A 137 5.98 8.89 -6.12
C GLY A 137 5.10 8.64 -4.90
N GLN A 138 5.37 7.63 -4.07
CA GLN A 138 4.58 7.35 -2.86
C GLN A 138 4.61 8.54 -1.89
N VAL A 139 3.44 8.87 -1.33
CA VAL A 139 3.28 9.98 -0.39
C VAL A 139 2.83 9.48 0.98
N LEU A 140 3.45 10.02 2.01
CA LEU A 140 3.18 9.70 3.41
C LEU A 140 2.82 10.97 4.16
N HIS A 141 1.59 11.03 4.66
CA HIS A 141 1.10 12.10 5.49
C HIS A 141 1.25 11.74 6.97
N PHE A 142 2.08 12.47 7.68
CA PHE A 142 2.28 12.36 9.11
C PHE A 142 1.27 13.23 9.86
N LYS A 143 0.61 12.63 10.85
CA LYS A 143 -0.24 13.33 11.83
C LYS A 143 0.33 13.11 13.23
N CYS A 144 0.21 14.09 14.12
CA CYS A 144 0.60 13.88 15.50
C CYS A 144 -0.33 12.85 16.16
N GLN A 145 0.24 12.07 17.06
CA GLN A 145 -0.51 11.12 17.89
C GLN A 145 -1.50 11.87 18.77
N LYS A 146 -2.53 11.17 19.22
CA LYS A 146 -3.54 11.73 20.12
C LYS A 146 -2.85 12.25 21.40
N GLY A 147 -3.09 13.52 21.73
CA GLY A 147 -2.46 14.20 22.87
C GLY A 147 -1.16 14.94 22.54
N TYR A 148 -0.79 15.03 21.26
CA TYR A 148 0.34 15.83 20.79
C TYR A 148 -0.13 16.80 19.70
N ASP A 149 0.31 18.05 19.80
CA ASP A 149 -0.02 19.09 18.84
C ASP A 149 1.13 19.37 17.90
N LYS A 150 0.78 19.76 16.67
CA LYS A 150 1.72 20.08 15.62
C LYS A 150 2.28 21.49 15.80
N ARG A 151 3.61 21.62 15.81
CA ARG A 151 4.30 22.92 15.79
C ARG A 151 4.82 23.24 14.39
N PRO A 152 4.83 24.52 13.97
CA PRO A 152 5.50 24.95 12.74
C PRO A 152 7.00 24.62 12.77
N PRO A 153 7.64 24.31 11.62
CA PRO A 153 7.05 24.19 10.28
C PRO A 153 6.07 23.01 10.16
N THR A 154 5.07 23.16 9.28
CA THR A 154 3.87 22.31 9.26
C THR A 154 3.82 21.34 8.08
N SER A 155 4.94 21.01 7.43
CA SER A 155 4.90 20.02 6.35
C SER A 155 4.89 18.60 6.93
N GLY A 156 3.68 18.10 7.20
CA GLY A 156 3.46 16.72 7.65
C GLY A 156 3.49 15.73 6.50
N THR A 157 4.34 15.89 5.49
CA THR A 157 4.33 15.04 4.30
C THR A 157 5.74 14.65 3.87
N ARG A 158 5.96 13.36 3.57
CA ARG A 158 7.14 12.85 2.86
C ARG A 158 6.73 12.30 1.49
N ILE A 159 7.51 12.60 0.47
CA ILE A 159 7.34 12.08 -0.89
C ILE A 159 8.58 11.27 -1.24
N CYS A 160 8.38 10.05 -1.74
CA CYS A 160 9.44 9.26 -2.32
C CYS A 160 9.76 9.80 -3.71
N LYS A 161 10.98 10.30 -3.95
CA LYS A 161 11.37 10.83 -5.25
C LYS A 161 12.79 10.40 -5.63
N GLU A 162 13.06 10.37 -6.92
CA GLU A 162 14.42 10.28 -7.43
C GLU A 162 15.01 11.70 -7.54
N GLU A 163 16.20 11.90 -6.96
CA GLU A 163 16.96 13.14 -7.04
C GLU A 163 18.43 12.80 -7.33
N ASN A 164 18.96 13.31 -8.44
CA ASN A 164 20.33 13.06 -8.89
C ASN A 164 20.72 11.57 -8.95
N GLY A 165 19.81 10.72 -9.45
CA GLY A 165 20.02 9.26 -9.55
C GLY A 165 19.90 8.50 -8.22
N ASN A 166 19.48 9.17 -7.14
CA ASN A 166 19.26 8.54 -5.83
C ASN A 166 17.78 8.63 -5.44
N ILE A 167 17.21 7.52 -4.98
CA ILE A 167 15.84 7.47 -4.49
C ILE A 167 15.84 7.84 -3.01
N ILE A 168 15.21 8.98 -2.68
CA ILE A 168 15.20 9.54 -1.34
C ILE A 168 13.79 9.98 -0.92
N TRP A 169 13.57 10.02 0.40
CA TRP A 169 12.42 10.72 0.96
C TRP A 169 12.69 12.22 1.02
N THR A 170 11.69 13.04 0.68
CA THR A 170 11.76 14.47 1.01
C THR A 170 11.91 14.67 2.52
N PRO A 171 12.57 15.76 2.96
CA PRO A 171 12.63 16.12 4.37
C PRO A 171 11.22 16.20 4.98
N LEU A 172 11.08 15.73 6.23
CA LEU A 172 9.84 15.83 7.00
C LEU A 172 10.00 16.95 8.01
N ASP A 173 9.19 17.99 7.86
CA ASP A 173 9.13 19.14 8.76
C ASP A 173 7.85 19.06 9.58
N ILE A 174 7.83 18.14 10.55
CA ILE A 174 6.77 18.04 11.56
C ILE A 174 7.40 17.84 12.95
N HIS A 175 6.96 18.67 13.89
CA HIS A 175 7.28 18.52 15.31
C HIS A 175 5.99 18.36 16.10
N CYS A 176 5.90 17.27 16.87
CA CYS A 176 4.75 16.95 17.72
C CYS A 176 5.16 17.08 19.18
N THR A 177 4.53 17.99 19.94
CA THR A 177 4.83 18.20 21.37
C THR A 177 3.56 18.17 22.22
N ASN A 178 3.70 17.90 23.51
CA ASN A 178 2.62 17.89 24.50
C ASN A 178 2.65 19.16 25.39
N ASP A 179 3.40 20.18 24.95
CA ASP A 179 3.46 21.46 25.65
C ASP A 179 2.23 22.30 25.26
N SER A 180 1.13 22.07 25.97
CA SER A 180 -0.02 22.99 26.04
C SER A 180 0.39 24.29 26.72
#